data_AF-A0A438B1S1-F1
#
_entry.id   AF-A0A438B1S1-F1
#
_cell.length_a   1.000
_cell.length_b   1.000
_cell.length_c   1.000
_cell.angle_alpha   90.00
_cell.angle_beta   90.00
_cell.angle_gamma   90.00
#
_symmetry.space_group_name_H-M   'P 1'
#
loop_
_entity.id
_entity.type
_entity.pdbx_description
1 polymer ?
#
loop_
_entity_poly.entity_id
_entity_poly.type
_entity_poly.pdbx_seq_one_letter_code
_entity_poly.pdbx_strand_id
1 'polypeptide(L)'
;MTARRGRLAAAIAATAALAALVGGCSNDPSPTPGNAAQTTESTSAAAPTPDGGGSNSASGVTDAQAVQLCSDMESQLQNWRTYPPTLGKSGLNTVVISWATANGVDLLALAGDRERVDTITSAQCPQVRQGALDALEIPTLASALIGF
;
A
#
# COMPACT_ATOMS: atom_id res chain seq x y z
N MET A 1 28.40 -51.36 26.60
CA MET A 1 26.96 -51.61 26.35
C MET A 1 26.43 -50.51 25.44
N THR A 2 26.16 -50.93 24.21
CA THR A 2 25.35 -50.41 23.08
C THR A 2 24.75 -49.00 23.10
N ALA A 3 25.15 -48.21 22.10
CA ALA A 3 24.53 -46.97 21.64
C ALA A 3 23.23 -47.22 20.85
N ARG A 4 22.26 -46.28 20.87
CA ARG A 4 21.32 -46.07 19.75
C ARG A 4 21.01 -44.58 19.55
N ARG A 5 21.57 -44.06 18.46
CA ARG A 5 21.22 -42.83 17.77
C ARG A 5 19.92 -43.05 17.02
N GLY A 6 18.93 -42.18 17.20
CA GLY A 6 17.73 -42.15 16.36
C GLY A 6 17.89 -41.13 15.24
N ARG A 7 18.32 -41.59 14.05
CA ARG A 7 18.03 -40.93 12.77
C ARG A 7 17.11 -41.86 12.00
N LEU A 8 15.94 -41.39 11.60
CA LEU A 8 15.20 -41.93 10.46
C LEU A 8 14.77 -40.74 9.59
N ALA A 9 15.09 -40.90 8.31
CA ALA A 9 14.88 -39.96 7.22
C ALA A 9 13.89 -40.58 6.23
N ALA A 10 13.13 -39.73 5.52
CA ALA A 10 12.57 -39.91 4.15
C ALA A 10 11.60 -38.72 3.92
N ALA A 11 11.82 -37.74 3.03
CA ALA A 11 11.72 -37.76 1.55
C ALA A 11 10.33 -38.32 1.10
N ILE A 12 9.51 -37.69 0.27
CA ILE A 12 9.70 -37.31 -1.16
C ILE A 12 8.59 -36.30 -1.58
N ALA A 13 8.93 -35.49 -2.59
CA ALA A 13 8.16 -34.46 -3.30
C ALA A 13 6.86 -34.92 -4.01
N ALA A 14 5.98 -33.98 -4.34
CA ALA A 14 5.51 -33.75 -5.73
C ALA A 14 4.47 -32.61 -5.81
N THR A 15 4.72 -31.73 -6.77
CA THR A 15 3.89 -30.66 -7.31
C THR A 15 2.54 -31.13 -7.86
N ALA A 16 1.47 -30.38 -7.61
CA ALA A 16 0.29 -30.33 -8.46
C ALA A 16 -0.06 -28.86 -8.75
N ALA A 17 0.19 -28.43 -9.98
CA ALA A 17 -0.39 -27.24 -10.57
C ALA A 17 -1.79 -27.57 -11.09
N LEU A 18 -2.77 -26.70 -10.86
CA LEU A 18 -4.05 -26.54 -11.59
C LEU A 18 -4.59 -25.16 -11.16
N ALA A 19 -4.38 -24.12 -11.95
CA ALA A 19 -5.22 -23.67 -13.07
C ALA A 19 -6.32 -22.69 -12.63
N ALA A 20 -6.36 -21.57 -13.34
CA ALA A 20 -7.11 -20.35 -13.09
C ALA A 20 -8.64 -20.51 -13.09
N LEU A 21 -9.32 -19.68 -12.29
CA LEU A 21 -10.63 -19.15 -12.63
C LEU A 21 -10.59 -17.64 -12.45
N VAL A 22 -10.48 -16.95 -13.60
CA VAL A 22 -10.79 -15.53 -13.75
C VAL A 22 -12.31 -15.43 -13.73
N GLY A 23 -12.86 -14.96 -12.61
CA GLY A 23 -14.26 -14.56 -12.49
C GLY A 23 -14.36 -13.05 -12.56
N GLY A 24 -14.53 -12.51 -13.76
CA GLY A 24 -14.90 -11.10 -13.94
C GLY A 24 -16.34 -10.88 -13.49
N CYS A 25 -16.56 -9.89 -12.61
CA CYS A 25 -17.87 -9.26 -12.51
C CYS A 25 -17.87 -8.05 -13.43
N SER A 26 -18.65 -8.19 -14.50
CA SER A 26 -19.05 -7.14 -15.42
C SER A 26 -19.66 -5.97 -14.65
N ASN A 27 -19.11 -4.77 -14.88
CA ASN A 27 -19.82 -3.54 -14.60
C ASN A 27 -20.83 -3.34 -15.74
N ASP A 28 -22.11 -3.59 -15.46
CA ASP A 28 -23.21 -3.36 -16.40
C ASP A 28 -23.35 -1.85 -16.69
N PRO A 29 -23.17 -1.39 -17.95
CA PRO A 29 -23.52 -0.04 -18.32
C PRO A 29 -25.03 0.03 -18.62
N SER A 30 -25.74 0.81 -17.82
CA SER A 30 -27.14 1.20 -18.08
C SER A 30 -27.31 1.73 -19.51
N PRO A 31 -28.27 1.24 -20.32
CA PRO A 31 -28.46 1.73 -21.68
C PRO A 31 -29.19 3.08 -21.70
N THR A 32 -28.52 4.11 -22.22
CA THR A 32 -29.17 5.30 -22.78
C THR A 32 -29.49 5.01 -24.25
N PRO A 33 -30.74 5.12 -24.73
CA PRO A 33 -31.07 4.90 -26.13
C PRO A 33 -30.77 6.18 -26.94
N GLY A 34 -29.95 6.09 -27.98
CA GLY A 34 -29.69 7.26 -28.82
C GLY A 34 -28.64 7.08 -29.92
N ASN A 35 -29.05 6.42 -31.01
CA ASN A 35 -28.79 6.78 -32.40
C ASN A 35 -27.35 6.84 -32.97
N ALA A 36 -27.27 6.31 -34.20
CA ALA A 36 -26.31 6.59 -35.28
C ALA A 36 -24.98 5.80 -35.33
N ALA A 37 -25.03 4.79 -36.19
CA ALA A 37 -24.25 4.70 -37.43
C ALA A 37 -22.72 4.51 -37.39
N GLN A 38 -22.32 3.52 -38.21
CA GLN A 38 -21.14 3.50 -39.09
C GLN A 38 -19.80 2.90 -38.59
N THR A 39 -19.48 1.79 -39.27
CA THR A 39 -18.23 1.53 -40.01
C THR A 39 -17.00 1.04 -39.24
N THR A 40 -16.51 -0.07 -39.76
CA THR A 40 -15.20 -0.72 -39.58
C THR A 40 -14.00 0.23 -39.65
N GLU A 41 -13.02 0.06 -38.77
CA GLU A 41 -11.61 -0.28 -39.09
C GLU A 41 -10.64 0.04 -37.92
N SER A 42 -9.64 -0.83 -37.79
CA SER A 42 -8.26 -0.61 -37.30
C SER A 42 -7.99 0.17 -36.01
N THR A 43 -7.30 -0.48 -35.06
CA THR A 43 -5.88 -0.21 -34.76
C THR A 43 -5.44 -1.04 -33.56
N SER A 44 -4.43 -1.90 -33.78
CA SER A 44 -3.68 -2.54 -32.69
C SER A 44 -2.85 -1.45 -32.00
N ALA A 45 -3.32 -0.97 -30.84
CA ALA A 45 -2.60 0.00 -30.03
C ALA A 45 -1.52 -0.72 -29.21
N ALA A 46 -0.29 -0.23 -29.38
CA ALA A 46 0.90 -0.69 -28.68
C ALA A 46 0.74 -0.64 -27.15
N ALA A 47 1.45 -1.55 -26.48
CA ALA A 47 1.55 -1.61 -25.03
C ALA A 47 1.95 -0.24 -24.43
N PRO A 48 1.36 0.20 -23.31
CA PRO A 48 1.86 1.37 -22.61
C PRO A 48 3.27 1.07 -22.07
N THR A 49 4.26 1.76 -22.60
CA THR A 49 5.53 1.99 -21.89
C THR A 49 5.23 2.63 -20.54
N PRO A 50 5.86 2.20 -19.44
CA PRO A 50 5.79 2.93 -18.18
C PRO A 50 6.49 4.27 -18.41
N ASP A 51 5.72 5.33 -18.56
CA ASP A 51 6.23 6.69 -18.65
C ASP A 51 6.83 7.04 -17.28
N GLY A 52 8.16 7.09 -17.21
CA GLY A 52 8.95 7.48 -16.05
C GLY A 52 8.86 8.99 -15.76
N GLY A 53 7.67 9.57 -15.87
CA GLY A 53 7.36 10.97 -15.62
C GLY A 53 6.52 11.14 -14.36
N GLY A 54 6.99 10.58 -13.24
CA GLY A 54 6.34 10.80 -11.95
C GLY A 54 6.60 12.22 -11.48
N SER A 55 5.60 13.10 -11.63
CA SER A 55 5.58 14.43 -11.04
C SER A 55 6.02 14.34 -9.58
N ASN A 56 7.20 14.88 -9.30
CA ASN A 56 7.77 14.90 -7.97
C ASN A 56 7.00 15.97 -7.19
N SER A 57 6.09 15.56 -6.32
CA SER A 57 5.36 16.50 -5.46
C SER A 57 6.37 17.20 -4.54
N ALA A 58 6.04 18.38 -4.00
CA ALA A 58 6.96 19.19 -3.18
C ALA A 58 7.59 18.42 -2.00
N SER A 59 6.96 17.31 -1.60
CA SER A 59 7.40 16.37 -0.58
C SER A 59 8.34 15.28 -1.09
N GLY A 60 8.92 15.39 -2.30
CA GLY A 60 9.85 14.44 -2.93
C GLY A 60 9.40 12.98 -2.90
N VAL A 61 8.11 12.77 -3.11
CA VAL A 61 7.43 11.51 -3.43
C VAL A 61 6.49 11.80 -4.60
N THR A 62 6.10 10.78 -5.35
CA THR A 62 5.09 10.93 -6.41
C THR A 62 3.67 10.96 -5.81
N ASP A 63 2.70 11.48 -6.56
CA ASP A 63 1.30 11.49 -6.14
C ASP A 63 0.77 10.07 -5.87
N ALA A 64 1.19 9.08 -6.67
CA ALA A 64 0.82 7.68 -6.47
C ALA A 64 1.35 7.13 -5.13
N GLN A 65 2.57 7.49 -4.77
CA GLN A 65 3.16 7.11 -3.48
C GLN A 65 2.40 7.76 -2.32
N ALA A 66 2.03 9.04 -2.45
CA ALA A 66 1.24 9.74 -1.44
C ALA A 66 -0.15 9.10 -1.26
N VAL A 67 -0.82 8.75 -2.35
CA VAL A 67 -2.12 8.04 -2.32
C VAL A 67 -1.98 6.69 -1.61
N GLN A 68 -0.92 5.93 -1.89
CA GLN A 68 -0.70 4.65 -1.23
C GLN A 68 -0.56 4.80 0.29
N LEU A 69 0.24 5.77 0.76
CA LEU A 69 0.39 6.03 2.21
C LEU A 69 -0.96 6.30 2.87
N CYS A 70 -1.78 7.14 2.25
CA CYS A 70 -3.11 7.47 2.74
C CYS A 70 -4.03 6.24 2.80
N SER A 71 -4.01 5.39 1.77
CA SER A 71 -4.78 4.14 1.74
C SER A 71 -4.33 3.17 2.83
N ASP A 72 -3.01 3.00 3.01
CA ASP A 72 -2.45 2.11 4.03
C ASP A 72 -2.83 2.58 5.44
N MET A 73 -2.76 3.90 5.70
CA MET A 73 -3.22 4.48 6.96
C MET A 73 -4.73 4.32 7.18
N GLU A 74 -5.53 4.59 6.16
CA GLU A 74 -6.99 4.49 6.22
C GLU A 74 -7.45 3.08 6.60
N SER A 75 -6.80 2.06 6.02
CA SER A 75 -7.07 0.65 6.33
C SER A 75 -6.86 0.31 7.81
N GLN A 76 -6.00 1.05 8.49
CA GLN A 76 -5.63 0.83 9.88
C GLN A 76 -6.42 1.68 10.87
N LEU A 77 -7.16 2.69 10.41
CA LEU A 77 -7.86 3.61 11.30
C LEU A 77 -8.81 2.91 12.28
N GLN A 78 -9.54 1.88 11.83
CA GLN A 78 -10.43 1.15 12.74
C GLN A 78 -9.67 0.32 13.76
N ASN A 79 -8.52 -0.25 13.39
CA ASN A 79 -7.65 -0.95 14.33
C ASN A 79 -7.10 0.03 15.38
N TRP A 80 -6.63 1.20 14.96
CA TRP A 80 -6.10 2.22 15.88
C TRP A 80 -7.17 2.78 16.83
N ARG A 81 -8.44 2.82 16.43
CA ARG A 81 -9.56 3.20 17.31
C ARG A 81 -9.97 2.09 18.28
N THR A 82 -9.73 0.83 17.90
CA THR A 82 -10.14 -0.34 18.69
C THR A 82 -9.11 -0.69 19.76
N TYR A 83 -7.82 -0.55 19.44
CA TYR A 83 -6.72 -0.93 20.33
C TYR A 83 -6.14 0.27 21.07
N PRO A 84 -5.48 0.06 22.23
CA PRO A 84 -4.83 1.12 22.97
C PRO A 84 -3.83 1.91 22.10
N PRO A 85 -3.73 3.24 22.30
CA PRO A 85 -2.86 4.11 21.52
C PRO A 85 -1.39 3.68 21.47
N THR A 86 -0.88 3.02 22.52
CA THR A 86 0.49 2.50 22.57
C THR A 86 0.77 1.47 21.47
N LEU A 87 -0.19 0.58 21.18
CA LEU A 87 -0.11 -0.36 20.07
C LEU A 87 -0.41 0.30 18.72
N GLY A 88 -1.30 1.29 18.71
CA GLY A 88 -1.59 2.06 17.51
C GLY A 88 -0.37 2.83 16.98
N LYS A 89 0.41 3.47 17.88
CA LYS A 89 1.61 4.25 17.52
C LYS A 89 2.69 3.38 16.86
N SER A 90 2.94 2.18 17.40
CA SER A 90 3.85 1.24 16.74
C SER A 90 3.29 0.77 15.38
N GLY A 91 1.98 0.58 15.29
CA GLY A 91 1.29 0.29 14.03
C GLY A 91 1.48 1.38 12.97
N LEU A 92 1.39 2.66 13.33
CA LEU A 92 1.67 3.77 12.43
C LEU A 92 3.12 3.74 11.94
N ASN A 93 4.08 3.50 12.84
CA ASN A 93 5.49 3.39 12.46
C ASN A 93 5.72 2.26 11.45
N THR A 94 5.08 1.10 11.66
CA THR A 94 5.14 -0.03 10.71
C THR A 94 4.53 0.32 9.36
N VAL A 95 3.39 1.02 9.32
CA VAL A 95 2.77 1.47 8.07
C VAL A 95 3.74 2.35 7.28
N VAL A 96 4.34 3.36 7.92
CA VAL A 96 5.26 4.29 7.26
C VAL A 96 6.51 3.59 6.75
N ILE A 97 7.13 2.71 7.55
CA ILE A 97 8.32 1.95 7.11
C ILE A 97 7.98 1.03 5.94
N SER A 98 6.84 0.32 6.01
CA SER A 98 6.38 -0.57 4.95
C SER A 98 6.12 0.21 3.65
N TRP A 99 5.41 1.33 3.75
CA TRP A 99 5.14 2.22 2.62
C TRP A 99 6.44 2.76 2.00
N ALA A 100 7.35 3.27 2.84
CA ALA A 100 8.60 3.84 2.38
C ALA A 100 9.46 2.78 1.65
N THR A 101 9.54 1.58 2.23
CA THR A 101 10.25 0.45 1.63
C THR A 101 9.64 0.04 0.29
N ALA A 102 8.31 -0.09 0.22
CA ALA A 102 7.60 -0.47 -1.01
C ALA A 102 7.78 0.54 -2.15
N ASN A 103 8.00 1.82 -1.80
CA ASN A 103 8.10 2.92 -2.76
C ASN A 103 9.54 3.39 -3.02
N GLY A 104 10.54 2.74 -2.43
CA GLY A 104 11.94 3.12 -2.57
C GLY A 104 12.27 4.48 -1.95
N VAL A 105 11.51 4.91 -0.94
CA VAL A 105 11.79 6.12 -0.17
C VAL A 105 12.95 5.84 0.78
N ASP A 106 13.97 6.69 0.76
CA ASP A 106 15.14 6.57 1.64
C ASP A 106 14.71 6.73 3.11
N LEU A 107 14.78 5.64 3.87
CA LEU A 107 14.44 5.60 5.29
C LEU A 107 15.35 6.48 6.14
N LEU A 108 16.62 6.63 5.78
CA LEU A 108 17.56 7.49 6.50
C LEU A 108 17.23 8.97 6.26
N ALA A 109 16.90 9.33 5.03
CA ALA A 109 16.42 10.68 4.72
C ALA A 109 15.09 10.98 5.43
N LEU A 110 14.15 10.01 5.43
CA LEU A 110 12.86 10.13 6.11
C LEU A 110 13.02 10.20 7.64
N ALA A 111 14.00 9.50 8.21
CA ALA A 111 14.33 9.58 9.63
C ALA A 111 14.82 10.98 10.05
N GLY A 112 15.52 11.66 9.14
CA GLY A 112 16.00 13.03 9.29
C GLY A 112 14.92 14.10 9.08
N ASP A 113 13.85 13.78 8.33
CA ASP A 113 12.71 14.66 8.07
C ASP A 113 11.38 13.90 8.22
N ARG A 114 10.98 13.64 9.47
CA ARG A 114 9.75 12.88 9.79
C ARG A 114 8.49 13.69 9.53
N GLU A 115 8.58 15.02 9.61
CA GLU A 115 7.49 15.96 9.31
C GLU A 115 7.04 15.87 7.84
N ARG A 116 7.87 15.29 6.97
CA ARG A 116 7.49 14.93 5.61
C ARG A 116 6.21 14.08 5.55
N VAL A 117 6.02 13.15 6.50
CA VAL A 117 4.81 12.29 6.55
C VAL A 117 3.56 13.12 6.86
N ASP A 118 3.64 14.05 7.80
CA ASP A 118 2.56 14.99 8.10
C ASP A 118 2.28 15.91 6.90
N THR A 119 3.32 16.37 6.20
CA THR A 119 3.18 17.21 5.00
C THR A 119 2.48 16.47 3.87
N ILE A 120 2.90 15.23 3.57
CA ILE A 120 2.27 14.38 2.55
C ILE A 120 0.79 14.15 2.89
N THR A 121 0.50 13.70 4.11
CA THR A 121 -0.85 13.29 4.49
C THR A 121 -1.80 14.48 4.69
N SER A 122 -1.29 15.64 5.12
CA SER A 122 -2.10 16.86 5.21
C SER A 122 -2.52 17.41 3.84
N ALA A 123 -1.65 17.28 2.83
CA ALA A 123 -1.96 17.66 1.45
C ALA A 123 -2.86 16.63 0.76
N GLN A 124 -2.57 15.34 0.94
CA GLN A 124 -3.20 14.27 0.16
C GLN A 124 -4.50 13.73 0.79
N CYS A 125 -4.56 13.59 2.12
CA CYS A 125 -5.65 12.94 2.82
C CYS A 125 -5.87 13.51 4.24
N PRO A 126 -6.26 14.80 4.36
CA PRO A 126 -6.35 15.47 5.65
C PRO A 126 -7.32 14.78 6.62
N GLN A 127 -8.38 14.14 6.14
CA GLN A 127 -9.34 13.41 6.97
C GLN A 127 -8.73 12.12 7.56
N VAL A 128 -7.94 11.39 6.78
CA VAL A 128 -7.24 10.19 7.25
C VAL A 128 -6.16 10.57 8.26
N ARG A 129 -5.42 11.65 7.99
CA ARG A 129 -4.46 12.21 8.95
C ARG A 129 -5.13 12.55 10.27
N GLN A 130 -6.21 13.33 10.26
CA GLN A 130 -6.93 13.71 11.49
C GLN A 130 -7.44 12.47 12.23
N GLY A 131 -8.05 11.52 11.51
CA GLY A 131 -8.50 10.27 12.12
C GLY A 131 -7.38 9.49 12.81
N ALA A 132 -6.16 9.53 12.26
CA ALA A 132 -4.99 8.89 12.86
C ALA A 132 -4.48 9.68 14.08
N LEU A 133 -4.38 11.00 13.99
CA LEU A 133 -3.97 11.86 15.12
C LEU A 133 -4.88 11.65 16.33
N ASP A 134 -6.20 11.63 16.09
CA ASP A 134 -7.22 11.42 17.13
C ASP A 134 -7.14 10.01 17.71
N ALA A 135 -7.14 8.98 16.85
CA ALA A 135 -7.14 7.58 17.30
C ALA A 135 -5.86 7.21 18.06
N LEU A 136 -4.74 7.81 17.69
CA LEU A 136 -3.44 7.54 18.29
C LEU A 136 -3.10 8.48 19.44
N GLU A 137 -3.91 9.52 19.69
CA GLU A 137 -3.63 10.55 20.69
C GLU A 137 -2.20 11.11 20.55
N ILE A 138 -1.90 11.63 19.35
CA ILE A 138 -0.60 12.24 19.00
C ILE A 138 -0.77 13.62 18.37
N PRO A 139 0.17 14.55 18.60
CA PRO A 139 0.07 15.91 18.06
C PRO A 139 0.45 15.98 16.57
N THR A 140 1.36 15.11 16.11
CA THR A 140 1.75 14.95 14.70
C THR A 140 2.01 13.47 14.44
N LEU A 141 1.90 13.02 13.17
CA LEU A 141 2.26 11.65 12.81
C LEU A 141 3.75 11.41 13.07
N ALA A 142 4.60 12.40 12.78
CA ALA A 142 6.04 12.39 13.02
C ALA A 142 6.42 12.06 14.47
N SER A 143 5.59 12.49 15.43
CA SER A 143 5.79 12.23 16.88
C SER A 143 5.76 10.74 17.24
N ALA A 144 5.11 9.91 16.42
CA ALA A 144 5.01 8.47 16.63
C ALA A 144 6.02 7.65 15.81
N LEU A 145 6.79 8.29 14.93
CA LEU A 145 7.76 7.62 14.06
C LEU A 145 9.10 7.44 14.77
N ILE A 146 9.57 6.19 14.86
CA ILE A 146 10.79 5.78 15.57
C ILE A 146 11.50 4.63 14.83
N GLY A 147 12.83 4.49 15.03
CA GLY A 147 13.56 3.27 14.64
C GLY A 147 13.47 2.93 13.16
N PHE A 148 13.91 3.85 12.31
CA PHE A 148 14.13 3.64 10.87
C PHE A 148 15.34 2.74 10.60
#